data_AF-A0A968ZGA6-F1
#
_entry.id   AF-A0A968ZGA6-F1
#
_cell.length_a   1.000
_cell.length_b   1.000
_cell.length_c   1.000
_cell.angle_alpha   90.00
_cell.angle_beta   90.00
_cell.angle_gamma   90.00
#
_symmetry.space_group_name_H-M   'P 1'
#
loop_
_entity.id
_entity.type
_entity.pdbx_description
1 polymer ?
#
loop_
_entity_poly.entity_id
_entity_poly.type
_entity_poly.pdbx_seq_one_letter_code
_entity_poly.pdbx_strand_id
1 'polypeptide(L)'
;MRLCQTTRKIISGDIVNICIKSAPPTIRVNNELIFVSAKYRQELSDFAERNKIPLSDRVELWDWILEPFLDTEFTDEHKERLYGILEKYDLNRQSVDHLREIVKEQMMKYNFDTMLWEWGMFGALDVLQAMKPKLNTEDFNSFYNQVMEIALRPDSMDEPPSH
;
A
#
# COMPACT_ATOMS: atom_id res chain seq x y z
N MET A 1 -12.43 8.94 -24.75
CA MET A 1 -11.07 9.49 -24.61
C MET A 1 -10.12 8.34 -24.29
N ARG A 2 -9.31 7.87 -25.24
CA ARG A 2 -8.36 6.76 -25.02
C ARG A 2 -7.11 7.34 -24.35
N LEU A 3 -6.90 7.07 -23.07
CA LEU A 3 -5.60 7.27 -22.45
C LEU A 3 -4.63 6.31 -23.13
N CYS A 4 -3.67 6.85 -23.89
CA CYS A 4 -2.57 6.08 -24.43
C CYS A 4 -1.69 5.68 -23.24
N GLN A 5 -1.94 4.51 -22.64
CA GLN A 5 -1.08 3.98 -21.59
C GLN A 5 0.26 3.63 -22.22
N THR A 6 1.28 4.46 -21.99
CA THR A 6 2.63 4.17 -22.43
C THR A 6 3.13 2.96 -21.64
N THR A 7 3.34 1.84 -22.32
CA THR A 7 3.88 0.63 -21.69
C THR A 7 5.32 0.87 -21.26
N ARG A 8 5.58 0.90 -19.95
CA ARG A 8 6.93 0.91 -19.37
C ARG A 8 7.45 -0.52 -19.29
N LYS A 9 8.63 -0.77 -19.86
CA LYS A 9 9.37 -2.03 -19.64
C LYS A 9 10.31 -1.82 -18.45
N ILE A 10 10.28 -2.74 -17.49
CA ILE A 10 11.17 -2.79 -16.34
C ILE A 10 12.09 -4.00 -16.56
N ILE A 11 13.40 -3.79 -16.47
CA ILE A 11 14.37 -4.89 -16.55
C ILE A 11 14.77 -5.33 -15.14
N SER A 12 15.29 -6.56 -15.01
CA SER A 12 15.63 -7.12 -13.70
C SER A 12 16.66 -6.29 -12.92
N GLY A 13 17.59 -5.63 -13.61
CA GLY A 13 18.58 -4.75 -13.00
C GLY A 13 18.01 -3.48 -12.36
N ASP A 14 16.76 -3.10 -12.68
CA ASP A 14 16.08 -1.95 -12.06
C ASP A 14 15.35 -2.32 -10.76
N ILE A 15 15.22 -3.62 -10.47
CA ILE A 15 14.41 -4.12 -9.36
C ILE A 15 15.26 -4.18 -8.10
N VAL A 16 14.80 -3.48 -7.07
CA VAL A 16 15.45 -3.44 -5.75
C VAL A 16 15.14 -4.72 -4.98
N ASN A 17 13.85 -5.05 -4.85
CA ASN A 17 13.37 -6.24 -4.17
C ASN A 17 11.96 -6.60 -4.67
N ILE A 18 11.49 -7.78 -4.27
CA ILE A 18 10.14 -8.26 -4.53
C ILE A 18 9.51 -8.70 -3.20
N CYS A 19 8.28 -8.26 -2.92
CA CYS A 19 7.47 -8.80 -1.84
C CYS A 19 6.44 -9.77 -2.42
N ILE A 20 6.75 -11.07 -2.32
CA ILE A 20 5.86 -12.13 -2.82
C ILE A 20 4.68 -12.32 -1.88
N LYS A 21 4.83 -12.04 -0.59
CA LYS A 21 3.79 -12.32 0.42
C LYS A 21 2.66 -11.30 0.43
N SER A 22 2.90 -10.07 0.00
CA SER A 22 1.87 -9.02 -0.06
C SER A 22 0.66 -9.44 -0.91
N ALA A 23 -0.49 -8.83 -0.64
CA ALA A 23 -1.73 -9.07 -1.35
C ALA A 23 -2.23 -7.75 -1.96
N PRO A 24 -1.95 -7.46 -3.25
CA PRO A 24 -1.25 -8.30 -4.23
C PRO A 24 0.29 -8.28 -4.08
N PRO A 25 1.03 -9.23 -4.71
CA PRO A 25 2.50 -9.18 -4.77
C PRO A 25 3.01 -7.85 -5.32
N THR A 26 4.16 -7.38 -4.84
CA THR A 26 4.75 -6.10 -5.26
C THR A 26 6.20 -6.23 -5.72
N ILE A 27 6.57 -5.43 -6.72
CA ILE A 27 7.94 -5.23 -7.18
C ILE A 27 8.36 -3.82 -6.81
N ARG A 28 9.49 -3.66 -6.12
CA ARG A 28 10.05 -2.34 -5.86
C ARG A 28 11.01 -1.94 -6.98
N VAL A 29 10.76 -0.79 -7.58
CA VAL A 29 11.66 -0.11 -8.51
C VAL A 29 11.89 1.30 -8.00
N ASN A 30 13.12 1.60 -7.55
CA ASN A 30 13.44 2.86 -6.87
C ASN A 30 12.49 3.13 -5.67
N ASN A 31 11.74 4.24 -5.73
CA ASN A 31 10.77 4.68 -4.72
C ASN A 31 9.33 4.36 -5.12
N GLU A 32 9.11 3.33 -5.93
CA GLU A 32 7.81 2.96 -6.44
C GLU A 32 7.55 1.45 -6.23
N LEU A 33 6.34 1.13 -5.79
CA LEU A 33 5.82 -0.23 -5.74
C LEU A 33 4.94 -0.49 -6.96
N ILE A 34 5.29 -1.50 -7.74
CA ILE A 34 4.48 -2.00 -8.84
C ILE A 34 3.67 -3.18 -8.33
N PHE A 35 2.34 -3.03 -8.34
CA PHE A 35 1.41 -4.08 -7.93
C PHE A 35 1.23 -5.10 -9.06
N VAL A 36 1.46 -6.37 -8.75
CA VAL A 36 1.36 -7.48 -9.71
C VAL A 36 0.20 -8.36 -9.32
N SER A 37 -0.71 -8.66 -10.25
CA SER A 37 -1.84 -9.55 -10.00
C SER A 37 -1.40 -10.85 -9.32
N ALA A 38 -2.12 -11.26 -8.26
CA ALA A 38 -1.79 -12.45 -7.47
C ALA A 38 -1.72 -13.74 -8.31
N LYS A 39 -2.36 -13.79 -9.48
CA LYS A 39 -2.27 -14.92 -10.41
C LYS A 39 -0.85 -15.17 -10.94
N TYR A 40 0.03 -14.16 -10.90
CA TYR A 40 1.43 -14.26 -11.35
C TYR A 40 2.41 -14.49 -10.19
N ARG A 41 1.92 -14.84 -8.99
CA ARG A 41 2.76 -14.96 -7.79
C ARG A 41 3.89 -15.97 -7.97
N GLN A 42 3.60 -17.13 -8.55
CA GLN A 42 4.60 -18.16 -8.77
C GLN A 42 5.61 -17.72 -9.83
N GLU A 43 5.14 -17.17 -10.95
CA GLU A 43 6.02 -16.69 -12.02
C GLU A 43 6.95 -15.57 -11.54
N LEU A 44 6.45 -14.70 -10.67
CA LEU A 44 7.23 -13.63 -10.05
C LEU A 44 8.28 -14.19 -9.07
N SER A 45 7.93 -15.22 -8.30
CA SER A 45 8.87 -15.93 -7.42
C SER A 45 10.00 -16.58 -8.23
N ASP A 46 9.66 -17.33 -9.29
CA ASP A 46 10.66 -17.98 -10.13
C ASP A 46 11.52 -16.94 -10.89
N PHE A 47 10.92 -15.81 -11.26
CA PHE A 47 11.66 -14.69 -11.87
C PHE A 47 12.67 -14.08 -10.90
N ALA A 48 12.29 -13.88 -9.64
CA ALA A 48 13.17 -13.39 -8.60
C ALA A 48 14.38 -14.33 -8.41
N GLU A 49 14.13 -15.64 -8.31
CA GLU A 49 15.16 -16.66 -8.15
C GLU A 49 16.13 -16.66 -9.34
N ARG A 50 15.61 -16.74 -10.58
CA ARG A 50 16.44 -16.75 -11.80
C ARG A 50 17.34 -15.51 -11.93
N ASN A 51 16.85 -14.35 -11.50
CA ASN A 51 17.58 -13.08 -11.61
C ASN A 51 18.33 -12.70 -10.33
N LYS A 52 18.30 -13.54 -9.28
CA LYS A 52 18.89 -13.27 -7.96
C LYS A 52 18.40 -11.96 -7.34
N ILE A 53 17.12 -11.65 -7.53
CA ILE A 53 16.47 -10.47 -6.94
C ILE A 53 16.10 -10.80 -5.48
N PRO A 54 16.45 -9.93 -4.51
CA PRO A 54 16.08 -10.15 -3.12
C PRO A 54 14.56 -10.24 -2.93
N LEU A 55 14.13 -11.24 -2.16
CA LEU A 55 12.78 -11.26 -1.61
C LEU A 55 12.76 -10.46 -0.29
N SER A 56 11.69 -9.70 -0.08
CA SER A 56 11.47 -8.92 1.13
C SER A 56 10.13 -9.26 1.76
N ASP A 57 10.07 -9.21 3.08
CA ASP A 57 8.83 -9.25 3.84
C ASP A 57 8.63 -7.84 4.42
N ARG A 58 7.77 -7.05 3.78
CA ARG A 58 7.51 -5.67 4.16
C ARG A 58 6.24 -5.59 5.00
N VAL A 59 6.27 -4.70 5.99
CA VAL A 59 5.08 -4.30 6.73
C VAL A 59 4.18 -3.43 5.86
N GLU A 60 2.92 -3.80 5.71
CA GLU A 60 1.95 -3.03 4.91
C GLU A 60 1.29 -1.95 5.78
N LEU A 61 1.95 -0.79 5.93
CA LEU A 61 1.46 0.28 6.82
C LEU A 61 0.07 0.80 6.46
N TRP A 62 -0.30 0.74 5.18
CA TRP A 62 -1.63 1.14 4.71
C TRP A 62 -2.74 0.24 5.28
N ASP A 63 -2.46 -1.03 5.56
CA ASP A 63 -3.40 -1.95 6.19
C ASP A 63 -3.87 -1.39 7.54
N TRP A 64 -2.93 -0.93 8.37
CA TRP A 64 -3.23 -0.34 9.67
C TRP A 64 -3.82 1.07 9.60
N ILE A 65 -3.43 1.87 8.60
CA ILE A 65 -4.01 3.20 8.40
C ILE A 65 -5.49 3.08 8.02
N LEU A 66 -5.83 2.12 7.17
CA LEU A 66 -7.16 1.98 6.57
C LEU A 66 -8.10 1.05 7.36
N GLU A 67 -7.59 0.36 8.37
CA GLU A 67 -8.37 -0.53 9.24
C GLU A 67 -9.72 0.04 9.72
N PRO A 68 -9.86 1.34 10.10
CA PRO A 68 -11.15 1.89 10.51
C PRO A 68 -12.23 1.94 9.41
N PHE A 69 -11.89 1.64 8.15
CA PHE A 69 -12.81 1.63 7.01
C PHE A 69 -13.27 0.23 6.62
N LEU A 70 -12.76 -0.81 7.29
CA LEU A 70 -13.27 -2.17 7.17
C LEU A 70 -14.65 -2.29 7.79
N ASP A 71 -15.43 -3.26 7.34
CA ASP A 71 -16.73 -3.60 7.93
C ASP A 71 -16.54 -4.45 9.21
N THR A 72 -15.79 -3.91 10.17
CA THR A 72 -15.47 -4.55 11.45
C THR A 72 -15.51 -3.54 12.59
N GLU A 73 -15.63 -4.04 13.83
CA GLU A 73 -15.63 -3.18 15.01
C GLU A 73 -14.23 -2.59 15.25
N PHE A 74 -14.15 -1.27 15.27
CA PHE A 74 -12.92 -0.54 15.57
C PHE A 74 -12.98 0.08 16.97
N THR A 75 -12.57 -0.69 17.98
CA THR A 75 -12.62 -0.29 19.39
C THR A 75 -11.51 0.71 19.76
N ASP A 76 -11.69 1.44 20.86
CA ASP A 76 -10.67 2.36 21.36
C ASP A 76 -9.37 1.64 21.75
N GLU A 77 -9.45 0.45 22.34
CA GLU A 77 -8.26 -0.38 22.66
C GLU A 77 -7.49 -0.73 21.39
N HIS A 78 -8.21 -1.14 20.34
CA HIS A 78 -7.61 -1.48 19.07
C HIS A 78 -6.95 -0.24 18.43
N LYS A 79 -7.66 0.89 18.46
CA LYS A 79 -7.16 2.17 17.98
C LYS A 79 -5.84 2.57 18.65
N GLU A 80 -5.77 2.51 19.99
CA GLU A 80 -4.54 2.83 20.74
C GLU A 80 -3.38 1.89 20.37
N ARG A 81 -3.66 0.59 20.22
CA ARG A 81 -2.66 -0.40 19.77
C ARG A 81 -2.09 -0.04 18.39
N LEU A 82 -2.93 0.32 17.43
CA LEU A 82 -2.48 0.65 16.08
C LEU A 82 -1.63 1.92 16.03
N TYR A 83 -1.97 2.96 16.80
CA TYR A 83 -1.10 4.13 16.85
C TYR A 83 0.27 3.79 17.42
N GLY A 84 0.35 2.97 18.47
CA GLY A 84 1.64 2.53 19.01
C GLY A 84 2.48 1.75 17.99
N ILE A 85 1.84 1.00 17.09
CA ILE A 85 2.53 0.32 15.98
C ILE A 85 2.95 1.32 14.89
N LEU A 86 2.09 2.26 14.50
CA LEU A 86 2.38 3.23 13.44
C LEU A 86 3.46 4.25 13.86
N GLU A 87 3.50 4.64 15.13
CA GLU A 87 4.50 5.55 15.68
C GLU A 87 5.93 4.98 15.56
N LYS A 88 6.07 3.66 15.61
CA LYS A 88 7.33 2.97 15.35
C LYS A 88 7.87 3.18 13.92
N TYR A 89 7.03 3.66 12.99
CA TYR A 89 7.37 3.97 11.61
C TYR A 89 7.23 5.48 11.29
N ASP A 90 7.42 6.33 12.30
CA ASP A 90 7.31 7.79 12.23
C ASP A 90 5.93 8.29 11.72
N LEU A 91 4.89 7.47 11.90
CA LEU A 91 3.50 7.84 11.59
C LEU A 91 2.79 8.16 12.90
N ASN A 92 2.98 9.39 13.39
CA ASN A 92 2.31 9.85 14.61
C ASN A 92 0.79 9.96 14.41
N ARG A 93 0.05 9.99 15.53
CA ARG A 93 -1.40 10.08 15.54
C ARG A 93 -1.97 11.21 14.68
N GLN A 94 -1.40 12.40 14.76
CA GLN A 94 -1.89 13.56 14.01
C GLN A 94 -1.79 13.33 12.49
N SER A 95 -0.66 12.79 12.02
CA SER A 95 -0.45 12.46 10.62
C SER A 95 -1.40 11.36 10.15
N VAL A 96 -1.59 10.32 10.95
CA VAL A 96 -2.50 9.21 10.63
C VAL A 96 -3.96 9.68 10.58
N ASP A 97 -4.39 10.50 11.53
CA ASP A 97 -5.75 11.06 11.57
C ASP A 97 -6.01 11.97 10.38
N HIS A 98 -5.02 12.77 9.99
CA HIS A 98 -5.11 13.59 8.80
C HIS A 98 -5.25 12.75 7.52
N LEU A 99 -4.45 11.69 7.37
CA LEU A 99 -4.56 10.75 6.25
C LEU A 99 -5.94 10.10 6.20
N ARG A 100 -6.42 9.62 7.35
CA ARG A 100 -7.74 9.00 7.48
C ARG A 100 -8.84 9.98 7.06
N GLU A 101 -8.77 11.24 7.48
CA GLU A 101 -9.77 12.24 7.10
C GLU A 101 -9.77 12.53 5.58
N ILE A 102 -8.59 12.57 4.94
CA ILE A 102 -8.48 12.78 3.49
C ILE A 102 -9.19 11.67 2.70
N VAL A 103 -8.99 10.41 3.13
CA VAL A 103 -9.43 9.23 2.37
C VAL A 103 -10.81 8.72 2.79
N LYS A 104 -11.30 9.12 3.98
CA LYS A 104 -12.52 8.60 4.63
C LYS A 104 -13.70 8.46 3.67
N GLU A 105 -14.10 9.55 3.03
CA GLU A 105 -15.28 9.52 2.15
C GLU A 105 -15.10 8.52 1.01
N GLN A 106 -13.91 8.46 0.39
CA GLN A 106 -13.67 7.58 -0.75
C GLN A 106 -13.50 6.12 -0.33
N MET A 107 -12.87 5.85 0.82
CA MET A 107 -12.77 4.50 1.36
C MET A 107 -14.14 3.94 1.75
N MET A 108 -15.02 4.76 2.34
CA MET A 108 -16.40 4.36 2.63
C MET A 108 -17.18 4.03 1.34
N LYS A 109 -17.08 4.88 0.30
CA LYS A 109 -17.71 4.58 -0.99
C LYS A 109 -17.11 3.32 -1.63
N TYR A 110 -15.79 3.20 -1.60
CA TYR A 110 -15.09 2.04 -2.14
C TYR A 110 -15.55 0.76 -1.46
N ASN A 111 -15.68 0.73 -0.13
CA ASN A 111 -16.09 -0.48 0.58
C ASN A 111 -17.59 -0.76 0.47
N PHE A 112 -18.44 0.24 0.74
CA PHE A 112 -19.89 0.04 0.91
C PHE A 112 -20.68 0.28 -0.37
N ASP A 113 -20.38 1.33 -1.15
CA ASP A 113 -21.14 1.63 -2.38
C ASP A 113 -20.84 0.62 -3.49
N THR A 114 -19.65 -0.01 -3.46
CA THR A 114 -19.30 -1.10 -4.39
C THR A 114 -19.73 -2.49 -3.90
N MET A 115 -20.33 -2.58 -2.71
CA MET A 115 -20.73 -3.83 -2.05
C MET A 115 -19.57 -4.82 -1.88
N LEU A 116 -18.34 -4.31 -1.70
CA LEU A 116 -17.18 -5.15 -1.42
C LEU A 116 -17.34 -5.79 -0.03
N TRP A 117 -17.78 -5.00 0.95
CA TRP A 117 -17.94 -5.42 2.36
C TRP A 117 -16.67 -6.11 2.88
N GLU A 118 -15.53 -5.50 2.59
CA GLU A 118 -14.24 -6.00 3.02
C GLU A 118 -14.12 -5.92 4.54
N TRP A 119 -13.70 -7.03 5.12
CA TRP A 119 -13.56 -7.25 6.56
C TRP A 119 -12.15 -7.74 6.93
N GLY A 120 -11.32 -8.03 5.93
CA GLY A 120 -9.94 -8.48 6.09
C GLY A 120 -8.94 -7.34 6.12
N MET A 121 -8.64 -6.73 4.98
CA MET A 121 -7.59 -5.71 4.87
C MET A 121 -7.79 -4.78 3.67
N PHE A 122 -7.32 -3.54 3.80
CA PHE A 122 -7.16 -2.60 2.69
C PHE A 122 -5.72 -2.12 2.62
N GLY A 123 -5.09 -2.24 1.47
CA GLY A 123 -3.71 -1.83 1.27
C GLY A 123 -3.54 -0.56 0.44
N ALA A 124 -2.28 -0.29 0.09
CA ALA A 124 -1.90 0.87 -0.72
C ALA A 124 -2.61 0.90 -2.09
N LEU A 125 -2.84 -0.26 -2.71
CA LEU A 125 -3.54 -0.33 -3.99
C LEU A 125 -5.02 0.07 -3.85
N ASP A 126 -5.67 -0.30 -2.75
CA ASP A 126 -7.09 -0.02 -2.52
C ASP A 126 -7.32 1.47 -2.34
N VAL A 127 -6.50 2.15 -1.52
CA VAL A 127 -6.62 3.60 -1.34
C VAL A 127 -6.32 4.37 -2.63
N LEU A 128 -5.39 3.89 -3.47
CA LEU A 128 -5.14 4.49 -4.79
C LEU A 128 -6.36 4.33 -5.70
N GLN A 129 -6.98 3.15 -5.72
CA GLN A 129 -8.19 2.91 -6.51
C GLN A 129 -9.38 3.74 -6.01
N ALA A 130 -9.57 3.82 -4.69
CA ALA A 130 -10.64 4.59 -4.07
C ALA A 130 -10.51 6.09 -4.37
N MET A 131 -9.28 6.64 -4.34
CA MET A 131 -9.05 8.08 -4.54
C MET A 131 -9.01 8.49 -6.01
N LYS A 132 -8.75 7.56 -6.94
CA LYS A 132 -8.59 7.87 -8.37
C LYS A 132 -9.78 8.62 -9.00
N PRO A 133 -11.06 8.30 -8.69
CA PRO A 133 -12.20 9.02 -9.26
C PRO A 133 -12.39 10.43 -8.70
N LYS A 134 -11.88 10.72 -7.48
CA LYS A 134 -12.03 12.01 -6.80
C LYS A 134 -11.02 13.06 -7.28
N LEU A 135 -9.79 12.63 -7.56
CA LEU A 135 -8.66 13.53 -7.80
C LEU A 135 -8.44 13.80 -9.29
N ASN A 136 -8.01 15.01 -9.63
CA ASN A 136 -7.46 15.29 -10.96
C ASN A 136 -6.07 14.64 -11.11
N THR A 137 -5.48 14.72 -12.30
CA THR A 137 -4.18 14.08 -12.59
C THR A 137 -3.04 14.57 -11.69
N GLU A 138 -2.96 15.88 -11.43
CA GLU A 138 -1.87 16.47 -10.65
C GLU A 138 -1.99 16.09 -9.18
N ASP A 139 -3.19 16.25 -8.61
CA ASP A 139 -3.50 15.86 -7.24
C ASP A 139 -3.31 14.36 -7.02
N PHE A 140 -3.72 13.53 -7.99
CA PHE A 140 -3.51 12.10 -7.92
C PHE A 140 -2.03 11.73 -7.96
N ASN A 141 -1.20 12.41 -8.74
CA ASN A 141 0.25 12.14 -8.77
C ASN A 141 0.90 12.51 -7.43
N SER A 142 0.50 13.64 -6.83
CA SER A 142 0.95 14.03 -5.49
C SER A 142 0.54 12.99 -4.45
N PHE A 143 -0.72 12.57 -4.47
CA PHE A 143 -1.25 11.53 -3.58
C PHE A 143 -0.55 10.18 -3.79
N TYR A 144 -0.29 9.79 -5.04
CA TYR A 144 0.43 8.57 -5.39
C TYR A 144 1.83 8.54 -4.77
N ASN A 145 2.57 9.65 -4.87
CA ASN A 145 3.89 9.77 -4.27
C ASN A 145 3.83 9.65 -2.74
N GLN A 146 2.83 10.26 -2.10
CA GLN A 146 2.63 10.13 -0.65
C GLN A 146 2.32 8.68 -0.24
N VAL A 147 1.47 7.99 -1.02
CA VAL A 147 1.17 6.56 -0.80
C VAL A 147 2.43 5.72 -0.88
N MET A 148 3.27 5.93 -1.89
CA MET A 148 4.52 5.20 -2.09
C MET A 148 5.55 5.50 -1.00
N GLU A 149 5.68 6.76 -0.59
CA GLU A 149 6.55 7.16 0.51
C GLU A 149 6.19 6.41 1.78
N ILE A 150 4.90 6.41 2.16
CA ILE A 150 4.40 5.69 3.33
C ILE A 150 4.63 4.18 3.17
N ALA A 151 4.26 3.61 2.04
CA ALA A 151 4.38 2.17 1.81
C ALA A 151 5.82 1.66 1.89
N LEU A 152 6.80 2.51 1.55
CA LEU A 152 8.23 2.17 1.55
C LEU A 152 8.98 2.54 2.84
N ARG A 153 8.33 3.19 3.81
CA ARG A 153 8.98 3.55 5.10
C ARG A 153 9.66 2.38 5.80
N PRO A 154 9.07 1.18 5.90
CA PRO A 154 9.71 0.06 6.58
C PRO A 154 11.07 -0.31 5.98
N ASP A 155 11.24 -0.11 4.66
CA ASP A 155 12.49 -0.42 3.97
C ASP A 155 13.56 0.69 4.12
N SER A 156 13.19 1.88 4.60
CA SER A 156 14.12 2.98 4.89
C SER A 156 14.64 2.98 6.31
N MET A 157 14.06 2.15 7.19
CA MET A 157 14.51 1.99 8.56
C MET A 157 15.47 0.79 8.59
N ASP A 158 16.72 1.03 8.99
CA ASP A 158 17.79 0.02 8.96
C ASP A 158 17.51 -1.20 9.88
N GLU A 159 16.50 -1.15 10.75
CA GLU A 159 15.99 -2.27 11.54
C GLU A 159 14.49 -2.08 11.88
N PRO A 160 13.65 -3.13 11.80
CA PRO A 160 12.30 -3.07 12.36
C PRO A 160 12.42 -2.91 13.89
N PRO A 161 11.70 -1.97 14.51
CA PRO A 161 11.81 -1.70 15.94
C PRO A 161 11.48 -2.95 16.74
N SER A 162 12.44 -3.34 17.60
CA SER A 162 12.42 -4.58 18.38
C SER A 162 11.10 -4.75 19.15
N HIS A 163 10.57 -5.97 19.13
CA HIS A 163 9.35 -6.40 19.80
C HIS A 163 9.47 -6.37 21.33
#